data_AF-A0A8T1F7G6-F1
#
_entry.id   AF-A0A8T1F7G6-F1
#
_cell.length_a   1.000
_cell.length_b   1.000
_cell.length_c   1.000
_cell.angle_alpha   90.00
_cell.angle_beta   90.00
_cell.angle_gamma   90.00
#
_symmetry.space_group_name_H-M   'P 1'
#
loop_
_entity.id
_entity.type
_entity.pdbx_description
1 polymer ?
#
loop_
_entity_poly.entity_id
_entity_poly.type
_entity_poly.pdbx_seq_one_letter_code
_entity_poly.pdbx_strand_id
1 'polypeptide(L)'
;MALFTQDGILTVLNTMMDKKILSFDTQSKASPLSMCWCGEDSVLMYWPSAGLVMVGPYGSWLRFPYSESIILAQEVDCCRVYSASSHDIVLRVPTCVENIKGVGSTAPAAMLYQALDAFDSGDAKADEHIRFILSQNALEDAIKDCVDAAGSEFDYASQTTLMRAASYGKCFVDSAMDASSALPGGTGTGTGNGMVDAELFVDMCRKIRVLNALRQQEIGFPLTVTQFDRLTAEVVVSRLVAMRHHFLALKICEYLTIPTDRVLVHWACEKVKAATSSDVSDEELVALVRKKLKNATLVSYADIANCAERVNRRRLATMFLDLEENASDQVPLLLSMGEFELALRKSLESNNTDLIYMTLFHLERTLPSMDEFRYVLNREPMYAEAVNLMLLYYRATKSSGSPALWTDVASAENDLLLSFKSTDVEEKTTALKDATTKYTNAKLPSHAKLTEEQVELLQEQGKLEEKPENVKRRKLVGQSISNTMKLLLRDSKYEPKLLPVVAAFAKKFKVPDKRFYRVKIKALAETRQWDALHKFSMEKKTPPCGFKAFAIACLEEGEKQQAENYTARITSVDEKFETLIHLDMYSDALQLAIKLKDPEKLTNVRNLCNDDNICNQADKAAMELGFVS
;
A
#
# COMPACT_ATOMS: atom_id res chain seq x y z
N MET A 1 1.61 -20.35 -50.54
CA MET A 1 2.99 -19.81 -50.65
C MET A 1 3.28 -19.46 -52.09
N ALA A 2 4.00 -18.36 -52.34
CA ALA A 2 4.45 -17.95 -53.67
C ALA A 2 5.97 -18.11 -53.79
N LEU A 3 6.43 -18.63 -54.93
CA LEU A 3 7.82 -18.92 -55.22
C LEU A 3 8.18 -18.37 -56.60
N PHE A 4 9.33 -17.72 -56.71
CA PHE A 4 9.90 -17.35 -58.01
C PHE A 4 11.02 -18.32 -58.36
N THR A 5 10.93 -18.96 -59.52
CA THR A 5 11.87 -19.99 -59.96
C THR A 5 12.97 -19.40 -60.86
N GLN A 6 14.10 -20.12 -60.98
CA GLN A 6 15.23 -19.71 -61.84
C GLN A 6 14.86 -19.63 -63.34
N ASP A 7 13.81 -20.34 -63.74
CA ASP A 7 13.28 -20.30 -65.11
C ASP A 7 12.45 -19.04 -65.41
N GLY A 8 12.25 -18.15 -64.43
CA GLY A 8 11.42 -16.95 -64.58
C GLY A 8 9.94 -17.20 -64.32
N ILE A 9 9.59 -18.31 -63.66
CA ILE A 9 8.19 -18.68 -63.41
C ILE A 9 7.82 -18.37 -61.96
N LEU A 10 6.78 -17.56 -61.78
CA LEU A 10 6.05 -17.43 -60.52
C LEU A 10 5.14 -18.65 -60.34
N THR A 11 5.34 -19.37 -59.24
CA THR A 11 4.53 -20.52 -58.83
C THR A 11 3.84 -20.23 -57.51
N VAL A 12 2.51 -20.35 -57.48
CA VAL A 12 1.74 -20.30 -56.24
C VAL A 12 1.27 -21.69 -55.88
N LEU A 13 1.54 -22.07 -54.63
CA LEU A 13 1.12 -23.32 -54.01
C LEU A 13 0.06 -23.02 -52.94
N ASN A 14 -0.84 -23.97 -52.71
CA ASN A 14 -1.75 -23.92 -51.57
C ASN A 14 -0.98 -24.03 -50.24
N THR A 15 -1.68 -23.84 -49.13
CA THR A 15 -1.09 -23.84 -47.78
C THR A 15 -0.40 -25.16 -47.43
N MET A 16 -0.89 -26.29 -47.96
CA MET A 16 -0.33 -27.63 -47.74
C MET A 16 0.85 -27.97 -48.67
N MET A 17 1.19 -27.07 -49.61
CA MET A 17 2.26 -27.23 -50.62
C MET A 17 2.13 -28.45 -51.55
N ASP A 18 0.98 -29.11 -51.57
CA ASP A 18 0.72 -30.32 -52.35
C ASP A 18 0.05 -30.01 -53.70
N LYS A 19 -0.56 -28.83 -53.84
CA LYS A 19 -1.24 -28.41 -55.07
C LYS A 19 -0.71 -27.08 -55.58
N LYS A 20 -0.31 -27.08 -56.86
CA LYS A 20 -0.01 -25.88 -57.64
C LYS A 20 -1.31 -25.16 -58.01
N ILE A 21 -1.47 -23.94 -57.51
CA ILE A 21 -2.60 -23.05 -57.78
C ILE A 21 -2.33 -22.25 -59.05
N LEU A 22 -1.13 -21.67 -59.19
CA LEU A 22 -0.78 -20.82 -60.31
C LEU A 22 0.62 -21.15 -60.85
N SER A 23 0.77 -21.06 -62.18
CA SER A 23 2.05 -20.97 -62.88
C SER A 23 1.98 -19.75 -63.79
N PHE A 24 2.86 -18.79 -63.61
CA PHE A 24 2.90 -17.57 -64.42
C PHE A 24 4.33 -17.31 -64.89
N ASP A 25 4.52 -17.23 -66.21
CA ASP A 25 5.82 -16.90 -66.82
C ASP A 25 5.99 -15.37 -66.84
N THR A 26 6.98 -14.86 -66.12
CA THR A 26 7.25 -13.42 -66.05
C THR A 26 8.05 -12.91 -67.24
N GLN A 27 8.42 -13.79 -68.19
CA GLN A 27 9.26 -13.50 -69.36
C GLN A 27 10.66 -12.98 -68.99
N SER A 28 11.08 -13.13 -67.73
CA SER A 28 12.37 -12.68 -67.23
C SER A 28 12.94 -13.66 -66.23
N LYS A 29 14.18 -14.10 -66.45
CA LYS A 29 14.92 -14.95 -65.49
C LYS A 29 15.58 -14.16 -64.37
N ALA A 30 15.62 -12.83 -64.47
CA ALA A 30 16.15 -11.99 -63.40
C ALA A 30 15.24 -12.13 -62.17
N SER A 31 15.81 -12.38 -60.99
CA SER A 31 15.02 -12.44 -59.76
C SER A 31 14.43 -11.06 -59.42
N PRO A 32 13.16 -10.99 -58.98
CA PRO A 32 12.59 -9.73 -58.52
C PRO A 32 13.35 -9.25 -57.29
N LEU A 33 13.51 -7.93 -57.17
CA LEU A 33 14.15 -7.32 -56.00
C LEU A 33 13.28 -7.53 -54.75
N SER A 34 11.96 -7.49 -54.93
CA SER A 34 10.97 -7.72 -53.86
C SER A 34 9.80 -8.53 -54.39
N MET A 35 9.30 -9.44 -53.56
CA MET A 35 8.09 -10.24 -53.83
C MET A 35 7.22 -10.28 -52.57
N CYS A 36 5.98 -9.81 -52.68
CA CYS A 36 5.04 -9.65 -51.56
C CYS A 36 3.64 -10.07 -51.98
N TRP A 37 2.80 -10.47 -51.01
CA TRP A 37 1.37 -10.61 -51.28
C TRP A 37 0.67 -9.26 -51.22
N CYS A 38 -0.40 -9.14 -52.01
CA CYS A 38 -1.38 -8.07 -51.94
C CYS A 38 -2.73 -8.73 -51.64
N GLY A 39 -3.16 -8.67 -50.39
CA GLY A 39 -4.29 -9.48 -49.91
C GLY A 39 -3.98 -10.98 -49.92
N GLU A 40 -5.00 -11.81 -50.13
CA GLU A 40 -4.87 -13.27 -50.01
C GLU A 40 -4.59 -13.99 -51.33
N ASP A 41 -4.73 -13.32 -52.47
CA ASP A 41 -4.87 -13.98 -53.77
C ASP A 41 -4.01 -13.39 -54.89
N SER A 42 -3.29 -12.29 -54.63
CA SER A 42 -2.47 -11.61 -55.63
C SER A 42 -1.02 -11.46 -55.17
N VAL A 43 -0.08 -11.65 -56.09
CA VAL A 43 1.37 -11.54 -55.81
C VAL A 43 1.95 -10.34 -56.56
N LEU A 44 2.66 -9.50 -55.83
CA LEU A 44 3.43 -8.38 -56.36
C LEU A 44 4.90 -8.74 -56.48
N MET A 45 5.50 -8.39 -57.60
CA MET A 45 6.93 -8.58 -57.89
C MET A 45 7.50 -7.30 -58.48
N TYR A 46 8.62 -6.83 -57.93
CA TYR A 46 9.26 -5.59 -58.37
C TYR A 46 10.61 -5.85 -59.04
N TRP A 47 10.81 -5.25 -60.22
CA TRP A 47 12.12 -5.11 -60.86
C TRP A 47 12.39 -3.64 -61.20
N PRO A 48 13.58 -3.10 -60.92
CA PRO A 48 13.91 -1.72 -61.30
C PRO A 48 13.76 -1.43 -62.81
N SER A 49 14.01 -2.42 -63.67
CA SER A 49 13.88 -2.28 -65.13
C SER A 49 12.46 -2.45 -65.66
N ALA A 50 11.60 -3.18 -64.93
CA ALA A 50 10.25 -3.54 -65.39
C ALA A 50 9.13 -2.90 -64.55
N GLY A 51 9.43 -2.22 -63.44
CA GLY A 51 8.42 -1.69 -62.53
C GLY A 51 7.77 -2.79 -61.67
N LEU A 52 6.60 -2.49 -61.13
CA LEU A 52 5.86 -3.36 -60.23
C LEU A 52 4.83 -4.17 -61.02
N VAL A 53 4.92 -5.50 -60.96
CA VAL A 53 4.00 -6.43 -61.62
C VAL A 53 3.13 -7.09 -60.56
N MET A 54 1.81 -7.03 -60.74
CA MET A 54 0.82 -7.74 -59.94
C MET A 54 0.28 -8.91 -60.74
N VAL A 55 0.28 -10.09 -60.17
CA VAL A 55 -0.28 -11.30 -60.77
C VAL A 55 -1.43 -11.79 -59.90
N GLY A 56 -2.62 -11.87 -60.49
CA GLY A 56 -3.83 -12.34 -59.83
C GLY A 56 -3.95 -13.87 -59.82
N PRO A 57 -4.96 -14.41 -59.14
CA PRO A 57 -5.09 -15.86 -58.87
C PRO A 57 -5.32 -16.70 -60.13
N TYR A 58 -5.84 -16.11 -61.20
CA TYR A 58 -6.11 -16.78 -62.48
C TYR A 58 -5.06 -16.49 -63.57
N GLY A 59 -3.92 -15.89 -63.21
CA GLY A 59 -2.83 -15.59 -64.14
C GLY A 59 -3.00 -14.32 -64.97
N SER A 60 -4.08 -13.55 -64.75
CA SER A 60 -4.16 -12.17 -65.20
C SER A 60 -3.12 -11.33 -64.47
N TRP A 61 -2.57 -10.31 -65.14
CA TRP A 61 -1.53 -9.47 -64.56
C TRP A 61 -1.69 -8.00 -64.94
N LEU A 62 -1.20 -7.14 -64.06
CA LEU A 62 -1.12 -5.70 -64.23
C LEU A 62 0.32 -5.23 -64.00
N ARG A 63 0.70 -4.13 -64.63
CA ARG A 63 1.99 -3.49 -64.43
C ARG A 63 1.80 -2.03 -64.06
N PHE A 64 2.40 -1.64 -62.94
CA PHE A 64 2.44 -0.28 -62.46
C PHE A 64 3.83 0.30 -62.75
N PRO A 65 3.93 1.31 -63.62
CA PRO A 65 5.19 1.98 -63.90
C PRO A 65 5.55 2.89 -62.71
N TYR A 66 6.79 2.75 -62.23
CA TYR A 66 7.38 3.63 -61.23
C TYR A 66 8.67 4.23 -61.80
N SER A 67 8.82 5.55 -61.73
CA SER A 67 10.01 6.26 -62.19
C SER A 67 11.17 6.18 -61.21
N GLU A 68 10.87 5.93 -59.94
CA GLU A 68 11.83 5.84 -58.84
C GLU A 68 11.97 4.39 -58.35
N SER A 69 13.04 4.13 -57.58
CA SER A 69 13.15 2.87 -56.85
C SER A 69 12.09 2.80 -55.77
N ILE A 70 11.42 1.65 -55.65
CA ILE A 70 10.36 1.44 -54.67
C ILE A 70 10.70 0.35 -53.66
N ILE A 71 10.08 0.43 -52.49
CA ILE A 71 10.10 -0.59 -51.45
C ILE A 71 8.67 -1.04 -51.20
N LEU A 72 8.47 -2.35 -51.10
CA LEU A 72 7.16 -2.95 -50.83
C LEU A 72 7.06 -3.32 -49.34
N ALA A 73 5.92 -3.03 -48.73
CA ALA A 73 5.56 -3.54 -47.42
C ALA A 73 4.21 -4.24 -47.50
N GLN A 74 4.24 -5.55 -47.28
CA GLN A 74 3.04 -6.38 -47.25
C GLN A 74 2.20 -6.05 -46.01
N GLU A 75 0.91 -5.81 -46.23
CA GLU A 75 -0.11 -5.64 -45.19
C GLU A 75 -1.13 -6.79 -45.27
N VAL A 76 -2.15 -6.72 -44.43
CA VAL A 76 -3.13 -7.80 -44.26
C VAL A 76 -4.07 -7.96 -45.45
N ASP A 77 -4.41 -6.86 -46.11
CA ASP A 77 -5.35 -6.78 -47.22
C ASP A 77 -4.74 -6.09 -48.45
N CYS A 78 -3.69 -5.31 -48.27
CA CYS A 78 -3.04 -4.53 -49.31
C CYS A 78 -1.51 -4.72 -49.32
N CYS A 79 -0.84 -4.03 -50.23
CA CYS A 79 0.60 -3.81 -50.19
C CYS A 79 0.88 -2.32 -50.30
N ARG A 80 1.71 -1.80 -49.39
CA ARG A 80 2.19 -0.42 -49.46
C ARG A 80 3.40 -0.35 -50.38
N VAL A 81 3.45 0.71 -51.18
CA VAL A 81 4.55 1.00 -52.08
C VAL A 81 5.14 2.35 -51.67
N TYR A 82 6.40 2.33 -51.25
CA TYR A 82 7.13 3.53 -50.86
C TYR A 82 8.14 3.89 -51.94
N SER A 83 8.12 5.14 -52.39
CA SER A 83 9.18 5.76 -53.18
C SER A 83 9.83 6.89 -52.38
N ALA A 84 10.77 7.63 -52.98
CA ALA A 84 11.35 8.80 -52.30
C ALA A 84 10.34 9.95 -52.18
N SER A 85 9.31 9.96 -53.02
CA SER A 85 8.34 11.06 -53.13
C SER A 85 6.87 10.66 -52.92
N SER A 86 6.53 9.37 -52.90
CA SER A 86 5.16 8.87 -52.81
C SER A 86 4.99 7.68 -51.85
N HIS A 87 3.77 7.53 -51.37
CA HIS A 87 3.31 6.39 -50.60
C HIS A 87 1.96 5.94 -51.17
N ASP A 88 1.98 4.84 -51.91
CA ASP A 88 0.79 4.30 -52.56
C ASP A 88 0.31 3.05 -51.84
N ILE A 89 -1.00 2.80 -51.91
CA ILE A 89 -1.61 1.57 -51.43
C ILE A 89 -2.14 0.82 -52.64
N VAL A 90 -1.57 -0.36 -52.90
CA VAL A 90 -2.09 -1.28 -53.91
C VAL A 90 -3.00 -2.26 -53.20
N LEU A 91 -4.27 -2.29 -53.60
CA LEU A 91 -5.32 -3.12 -53.03
C LEU A 91 -6.09 -3.80 -54.17
N ARG A 92 -6.48 -5.07 -53.98
CA ARG A 92 -7.46 -5.71 -54.85
C ARG A 92 -8.82 -5.02 -54.67
N VAL A 93 -9.47 -4.61 -55.75
CA VAL A 93 -10.83 -4.05 -55.70
C VAL A 93 -11.77 -5.04 -55.01
N PRO A 94 -12.42 -4.68 -53.88
CA PRO A 94 -13.32 -5.57 -53.17
C PRO A 94 -14.55 -5.93 -54.00
N THR A 95 -15.09 -7.12 -53.78
CA THR A 95 -16.24 -7.65 -54.55
C THR A 95 -17.49 -6.78 -54.41
N CYS A 96 -17.74 -6.18 -53.23
CA CYS A 96 -18.85 -5.26 -53.03
C CYS A 96 -18.74 -4.01 -53.93
N VAL A 97 -17.53 -3.47 -54.11
CA VAL A 97 -17.28 -2.33 -55.01
C VAL A 97 -17.44 -2.76 -56.47
N GLU A 98 -16.93 -3.93 -56.84
CA GLU A 98 -17.10 -4.50 -58.18
C GLU A 98 -18.58 -4.76 -58.51
N ASN A 99 -19.35 -5.29 -57.56
CA ASN A 99 -20.78 -5.52 -57.69
C ASN A 99 -21.55 -4.22 -57.98
N ILE A 100 -21.11 -3.07 -57.44
CA ILE A 100 -21.81 -1.78 -57.61
C ILE A 100 -21.30 -1.01 -58.83
N LYS A 101 -19.98 -0.86 -58.96
CA LYS A 101 -19.32 0.00 -59.95
C LYS A 101 -18.80 -0.76 -61.17
N GLY A 102 -18.94 -2.09 -61.21
CA GLY A 102 -18.58 -2.92 -62.36
C GLY A 102 -19.34 -2.49 -63.62
N VAL A 103 -18.63 -2.42 -64.74
CA VAL A 103 -19.23 -1.99 -66.01
C VAL A 103 -20.33 -2.96 -66.43
N GLY A 104 -21.56 -2.46 -66.52
CA GLY A 104 -22.72 -3.28 -66.86
C GLY A 104 -23.18 -4.21 -65.74
N SER A 105 -22.78 -3.96 -64.48
CA SER A 105 -23.22 -4.77 -63.36
C SER A 105 -24.75 -4.74 -63.21
N THR A 106 -25.33 -5.92 -63.10
CA THR A 106 -26.74 -6.15 -62.79
C THR A 106 -26.93 -6.74 -61.38
N ALA A 107 -25.90 -6.64 -60.53
CA ALA A 107 -26.01 -7.10 -59.16
C ALA A 107 -27.06 -6.29 -58.37
N PRO A 108 -27.73 -6.88 -57.36
CA PRO A 108 -28.71 -6.18 -56.53
C PRO A 108 -28.19 -4.86 -55.94
N ALA A 109 -26.92 -4.81 -55.54
CA ALA A 109 -26.27 -3.60 -55.01
C ALA A 109 -26.10 -2.49 -56.08
N ALA A 110 -25.73 -2.84 -57.32
CA ALA A 110 -25.70 -1.89 -58.44
C ALA A 110 -27.09 -1.34 -58.76
N MET A 111 -28.12 -2.21 -58.76
CA MET A 111 -29.49 -1.78 -58.98
C MET A 111 -30.00 -0.86 -57.86
N LEU A 112 -29.61 -1.12 -56.61
CA LEU A 112 -29.94 -0.24 -55.48
C LEU A 112 -29.28 1.13 -55.63
N TYR A 113 -28.02 1.16 -56.06
CA TYR A 113 -27.30 2.40 -56.36
C TYR A 113 -27.95 3.17 -57.52
N GLN A 114 -28.32 2.49 -58.61
CA GLN A 114 -29.06 3.08 -59.73
C GLN A 114 -30.47 3.55 -59.33
N ALA A 115 -31.13 2.85 -58.40
CA ALA A 115 -32.42 3.25 -57.87
C ALA A 115 -32.33 4.58 -57.11
N LEU A 116 -31.24 4.80 -56.36
CA LEU A 116 -30.97 6.11 -55.73
C LEU A 116 -30.80 7.19 -56.79
N ASP A 117 -29.99 6.96 -57.84
CA ASP A 117 -29.76 7.94 -58.90
C ASP A 117 -31.07 8.27 -59.66
N ALA A 118 -31.90 7.26 -59.94
CA ALA A 118 -33.22 7.41 -60.54
C ALA A 118 -34.18 8.19 -59.63
N PHE A 119 -34.14 7.92 -58.32
CA PHE A 119 -34.93 8.63 -57.32
C PHE A 119 -34.54 10.11 -57.23
N ASP A 120 -33.25 10.42 -57.15
CA ASP A 120 -32.73 11.79 -57.14
C ASP A 120 -33.09 12.54 -58.45
N SER A 121 -33.25 11.80 -59.56
CA SER A 121 -33.66 12.34 -60.87
C SER A 121 -35.19 12.41 -61.09
N GLY A 122 -35.99 11.88 -60.15
CA GLY A 122 -37.45 11.79 -60.29
C GLY A 122 -37.95 10.78 -61.33
N ASP A 123 -37.12 9.82 -61.73
CA ASP A 123 -37.48 8.75 -62.68
C ASP A 123 -38.27 7.63 -61.97
N ALA A 124 -39.37 7.18 -62.57
CA ALA A 124 -40.21 6.10 -62.06
C ALA A 124 -39.47 4.75 -61.98
N LYS A 125 -38.37 4.59 -62.73
CA LYS A 125 -37.52 3.39 -62.69
C LYS A 125 -36.94 3.09 -61.30
N ALA A 126 -36.89 4.08 -60.40
CA ALA A 126 -36.48 3.85 -59.01
C ALA A 126 -37.32 2.75 -58.33
N ASP A 127 -38.66 2.80 -58.49
CA ASP A 127 -39.58 1.81 -57.92
C ASP A 127 -39.46 0.45 -58.63
N GLU A 128 -39.22 0.44 -59.95
CA GLU A 128 -38.97 -0.80 -60.71
C GLU A 128 -37.74 -1.55 -60.20
N HIS A 129 -36.63 -0.83 -59.99
CA HIS A 129 -35.39 -1.41 -59.46
C HIS A 129 -35.56 -1.96 -58.03
N ILE A 130 -36.23 -1.21 -57.14
CA ILE A 130 -36.48 -1.68 -55.77
C ILE A 130 -37.39 -2.91 -55.75
N ARG A 131 -38.48 -2.92 -56.52
CA ARG A 131 -39.37 -4.10 -56.61
C ARG A 131 -38.66 -5.32 -57.17
N PHE A 132 -37.78 -5.12 -58.15
CA PHE A 132 -36.97 -6.21 -58.69
C PHE A 132 -36.05 -6.79 -57.61
N ILE A 133 -35.33 -5.96 -56.86
CA ILE A 133 -34.44 -6.42 -55.77
C ILE A 133 -35.24 -7.16 -54.68
N LEU A 134 -36.42 -6.64 -54.30
CA LEU A 134 -37.32 -7.30 -53.35
C LEU A 134 -37.81 -8.66 -53.85
N SER A 135 -38.11 -8.79 -55.15
CA SER A 135 -38.51 -10.07 -55.74
C SER A 135 -37.44 -11.16 -55.65
N GLN A 136 -36.17 -10.76 -55.57
CA GLN A 136 -35.02 -11.67 -55.41
C GLN A 136 -34.66 -11.92 -53.94
N ASN A 137 -35.37 -11.30 -52.98
CA ASN A 137 -35.06 -11.33 -51.56
C ASN A 137 -33.58 -10.94 -51.26
N ALA A 138 -33.04 -9.99 -52.02
CA ALA A 138 -31.61 -9.62 -51.99
C ALA A 138 -31.37 -8.18 -51.50
N LEU A 139 -32.39 -7.54 -50.90
CA LEU A 139 -32.30 -6.14 -50.50
C LEU A 139 -31.35 -5.92 -49.32
N GLU A 140 -31.39 -6.80 -48.31
CA GLU A 140 -30.49 -6.74 -47.15
C GLU A 140 -29.02 -6.89 -47.59
N ASP A 141 -28.72 -7.87 -48.45
CA ASP A 141 -27.39 -8.07 -49.02
C ASP A 141 -26.95 -6.89 -49.88
N ALA A 142 -27.84 -6.28 -50.65
CA ALA A 142 -27.56 -5.08 -51.45
C ALA A 142 -27.23 -3.87 -50.57
N ILE A 143 -27.96 -3.68 -49.45
CA ILE A 143 -27.68 -2.63 -48.47
C ILE A 143 -26.31 -2.87 -47.84
N LYS A 144 -26.01 -4.10 -47.44
CA LYS A 144 -24.72 -4.48 -46.88
C LYS A 144 -23.57 -4.23 -47.85
N ASP A 145 -23.70 -4.64 -49.11
CA ASP A 145 -22.70 -4.38 -50.15
C ASP A 145 -22.46 -2.87 -50.33
N CYS A 146 -23.51 -2.04 -50.31
CA CYS A 146 -23.37 -0.58 -50.33
C CYS A 146 -22.61 -0.02 -49.11
N VAL A 147 -22.88 -0.55 -47.91
CA VAL A 147 -22.18 -0.15 -46.67
C VAL A 147 -20.70 -0.57 -46.71
N ASP A 148 -20.41 -1.81 -47.09
CA ASP A 148 -19.05 -2.35 -47.17
C ASP A 148 -18.23 -1.69 -48.29
N ALA A 149 -18.88 -1.37 -49.42
CA ALA A 149 -18.28 -0.61 -50.50
C ALA A 149 -17.94 0.82 -50.04
N ALA A 150 -18.81 1.47 -49.26
CA ALA A 150 -18.51 2.77 -48.69
C ALA A 150 -17.25 2.73 -47.80
N GLY A 151 -17.08 1.69 -47.00
CA GLY A 151 -15.86 1.51 -46.18
C GLY A 151 -14.58 1.34 -47.01
N SER A 152 -14.71 0.70 -48.17
CA SER A 152 -13.59 0.41 -49.08
C SER A 152 -13.11 1.62 -49.88
N GLU A 153 -14.00 2.59 -50.12
CA GLU A 153 -13.69 3.81 -50.86
C GLU A 153 -12.88 4.81 -50.02
N PHE A 154 -12.06 5.62 -50.70
CA PHE A 154 -11.26 6.69 -50.10
C PHE A 154 -11.82 8.08 -50.41
N ASP A 155 -12.61 8.21 -51.48
CA ASP A 155 -13.24 9.46 -51.88
C ASP A 155 -14.52 9.74 -51.06
N TYR A 156 -14.58 10.93 -50.47
CA TYR A 156 -15.69 11.34 -49.61
C TYR A 156 -17.03 11.39 -50.35
N ALA A 157 -17.04 11.83 -51.62
CA ALA A 157 -18.27 11.91 -52.40
C ALA A 157 -18.83 10.50 -52.67
N SER A 158 -17.97 9.58 -53.10
CA SER A 158 -18.32 8.16 -53.33
C SER A 158 -18.84 7.49 -52.07
N GLN A 159 -18.14 7.66 -50.93
CA GLN A 159 -18.59 7.13 -49.63
C GLN A 159 -19.98 7.65 -49.26
N THR A 160 -20.22 8.96 -49.44
CA THR A 160 -21.50 9.59 -49.12
C THR A 160 -22.63 9.02 -49.98
N THR A 161 -22.42 8.89 -51.28
CA THR A 161 -23.45 8.34 -52.19
C THR A 161 -23.76 6.88 -51.87
N LEU A 162 -22.74 6.06 -51.59
CA LEU A 162 -22.93 4.65 -51.19
C LEU A 162 -23.72 4.52 -49.88
N MET A 163 -23.40 5.34 -48.86
CA MET A 163 -24.17 5.37 -47.61
C MET A 163 -25.58 5.91 -47.81
N ARG A 164 -25.80 6.86 -48.74
CA ARG A 164 -27.16 7.29 -49.13
C ARG A 164 -27.95 6.17 -49.81
N ALA A 165 -27.31 5.37 -50.68
CA ALA A 165 -27.96 4.25 -51.35
C ALA A 165 -28.38 3.17 -50.35
N ALA A 166 -27.50 2.84 -49.40
CA ALA A 166 -27.83 1.96 -48.28
C ALA A 166 -28.98 2.52 -47.43
N SER A 167 -28.97 3.81 -47.09
CA SER A 167 -30.05 4.46 -46.35
C SER A 167 -31.38 4.48 -47.10
N TYR A 168 -31.35 4.63 -48.42
CA TYR A 168 -32.54 4.57 -49.27
C TYR A 168 -33.14 3.16 -49.26
N GLY A 169 -32.31 2.12 -49.41
CA GLY A 169 -32.76 0.72 -49.35
C GLY A 169 -33.42 0.36 -48.02
N LYS A 170 -32.88 0.86 -46.90
CA LYS A 170 -33.42 0.60 -45.55
C LYS A 170 -34.90 0.98 -45.39
N CYS A 171 -35.34 2.08 -46.01
CA CYS A 171 -36.74 2.52 -45.96
C CYS A 171 -37.73 1.45 -46.44
N PHE A 172 -37.29 0.56 -47.34
CA PHE A 172 -38.11 -0.49 -47.91
C PHE A 172 -38.04 -1.82 -47.14
N VAL A 173 -37.01 -2.02 -46.32
CA VAL A 173 -36.89 -3.18 -45.41
C VAL A 173 -37.90 -3.02 -44.26
N ASP A 174 -37.94 -1.84 -43.65
CA ASP A 174 -38.88 -1.54 -42.55
C ASP A 174 -40.35 -1.67 -43.01
N SER A 175 -40.63 -1.16 -44.21
CA SER A 175 -41.98 -1.25 -44.83
C SER A 175 -42.39 -2.69 -45.18
N ALA A 176 -41.43 -3.56 -45.51
CA ALA A 176 -41.70 -4.97 -45.82
C ALA A 176 -41.97 -5.80 -44.55
N MET A 177 -41.30 -5.49 -43.44
CA MET A 177 -41.58 -6.11 -42.13
C MET A 177 -42.98 -5.74 -41.60
N ASP A 178 -43.40 -4.48 -41.75
CA ASP A 178 -44.75 -4.04 -41.36
C ASP A 178 -45.86 -4.66 -42.23
N ALA A 179 -45.61 -4.88 -43.53
CA ALA A 179 -46.57 -5.56 -44.40
C ALA A 179 -46.72 -7.06 -44.10
N SER A 180 -45.64 -7.72 -43.68
CA SER A 180 -45.65 -9.15 -43.33
C SER A 180 -46.30 -9.47 -41.97
N SER A 181 -46.33 -8.49 -41.05
CA SER A 181 -46.97 -8.61 -39.73
C SER A 181 -48.47 -8.31 -39.74
N ALA A 182 -49.02 -7.79 -40.85
CA ALA A 182 -50.44 -7.47 -41.02
C ALA A 182 -51.32 -8.64 -41.53
N LEU A 183 -50.74 -9.83 -41.78
CA LEU A 183 -51.48 -11.03 -42.19
C LEU A 183 -51.91 -11.87 -40.97
N PRO A 184 -53.21 -12.21 -40.81
CA PRO A 184 -53.68 -13.00 -39.68
C PRO A 184 -53.27 -14.47 -39.86
N GLY A 185 -52.17 -14.87 -39.21
CA GLY A 185 -51.74 -16.28 -39.15
C GLY A 185 -50.23 -16.54 -39.01
N GLY A 186 -49.38 -15.52 -39.08
CA GLY A 186 -47.93 -15.69 -38.93
C GLY A 186 -47.51 -15.86 -37.46
N THR A 187 -47.03 -17.05 -37.09
CA THR A 187 -46.36 -17.28 -35.80
C THR A 187 -45.09 -16.44 -35.74
N GLY A 188 -45.11 -15.38 -34.94
CA GLY A 188 -43.97 -14.50 -34.72
C GLY A 188 -42.80 -15.23 -34.07
N THR A 189 -41.86 -15.70 -34.89
CA THR A 189 -40.45 -15.82 -34.51
C THR A 189 -39.75 -14.59 -35.06
N GLY A 190 -39.80 -13.48 -34.32
CA GLY A 190 -39.02 -12.28 -34.62
C GLY A 190 -37.53 -12.61 -34.47
N THR A 191 -36.92 -13.03 -35.57
CA THR A 191 -35.47 -13.21 -35.67
C THR A 191 -34.83 -11.83 -35.65
N GLY A 192 -33.92 -11.60 -34.69
CA GLY A 192 -33.28 -10.32 -34.39
C GLY A 192 -32.31 -9.78 -35.45
N ASN A 193 -32.62 -9.89 -36.74
CA ASN A 193 -31.78 -9.38 -37.85
C ASN A 193 -31.88 -7.86 -38.05
N GLY A 194 -33.04 -7.24 -37.80
CA GLY A 194 -33.22 -5.79 -38.04
C GLY A 194 -32.37 -4.88 -37.14
N MET A 195 -32.02 -5.32 -35.93
CA MET A 195 -31.09 -4.57 -35.06
C MET A 195 -29.65 -4.60 -35.59
N VAL A 196 -29.24 -5.72 -36.20
CA VAL A 196 -27.85 -5.93 -36.70
C VAL A 196 -27.56 -5.00 -37.88
N ASP A 197 -28.53 -4.75 -38.76
CA ASP A 197 -28.33 -3.87 -39.93
C ASP A 197 -28.29 -2.37 -39.58
N ALA A 198 -28.99 -1.95 -38.53
CA ALA A 198 -28.91 -0.59 -38.00
C ALA A 198 -27.52 -0.32 -37.37
N GLU A 199 -27.00 -1.28 -36.61
CA GLU A 199 -25.67 -1.22 -35.99
C GLU A 199 -24.55 -1.17 -37.04
N LEU A 200 -24.58 -2.04 -38.06
CA LEU A 200 -23.56 -2.07 -39.13
C LEU A 200 -23.42 -0.73 -39.86
N PHE A 201 -24.54 -0.08 -40.19
CA PHE A 201 -24.54 1.21 -40.88
C PHE A 201 -23.96 2.34 -40.02
N VAL A 202 -24.36 2.40 -38.74
CA VAL A 202 -23.88 3.42 -37.80
C VAL A 202 -22.40 3.22 -37.50
N ASP A 203 -21.96 1.97 -37.34
CA ASP A 203 -20.56 1.65 -37.09
C ASP A 203 -19.69 1.94 -38.31
N MET A 204 -20.17 1.64 -39.52
CA MET A 204 -19.45 2.03 -40.74
C MET A 204 -19.35 3.55 -40.89
N CYS A 205 -20.43 4.30 -40.60
CA CYS A 205 -20.38 5.77 -40.55
C CYS A 205 -19.28 6.28 -39.59
N ARG A 206 -19.21 5.69 -38.39
CA ARG A 206 -18.19 6.02 -37.39
C ARG A 206 -16.78 5.72 -37.90
N LYS A 207 -16.57 4.52 -38.46
CA LYS A 207 -15.28 4.09 -39.03
C LYS A 207 -14.82 4.99 -40.16
N ILE A 208 -15.67 5.22 -41.17
CA ILE A 208 -15.34 6.08 -42.33
C ILE A 208 -14.93 7.47 -41.87
N ARG A 209 -15.66 8.07 -40.91
CA ARG A 209 -15.33 9.40 -40.40
C ARG A 209 -13.93 9.45 -39.77
N VAL A 210 -13.58 8.44 -38.97
CA VAL A 210 -12.24 8.33 -38.37
C VAL A 210 -11.18 8.07 -39.43
N LEU A 211 -11.42 7.11 -40.34
CA LEU A 211 -10.52 6.77 -41.43
C LEU A 211 -10.22 7.96 -42.34
N ASN A 212 -11.23 8.77 -42.69
CA ASN A 212 -11.03 9.96 -43.50
C ASN A 212 -10.14 10.99 -42.80
N ALA A 213 -10.24 11.13 -41.47
CA ALA A 213 -9.32 11.98 -40.71
C ALA A 213 -7.88 11.41 -40.71
N LEU A 214 -7.73 10.09 -40.57
CA LEU A 214 -6.41 9.42 -40.61
C LEU A 214 -5.74 9.47 -42.00
N ARG A 215 -6.53 9.44 -43.07
CA ARG A 215 -6.09 9.45 -44.47
C ARG A 215 -5.64 10.84 -44.95
N GLN A 216 -5.82 11.89 -44.16
CA GLN A 216 -5.28 13.21 -44.49
C GLN A 216 -3.75 13.15 -44.58
N GLN A 217 -3.19 13.77 -45.62
CA GLN A 217 -1.76 13.71 -45.89
C GLN A 217 -0.90 14.22 -44.72
N GLU A 218 -1.39 15.24 -44.01
CA GLU A 218 -0.73 15.85 -42.84
C GLU A 218 -0.58 14.89 -41.65
N ILE A 219 -1.43 13.87 -41.55
CA ILE A 219 -1.39 12.85 -40.50
C ILE A 219 -0.44 11.72 -40.88
N GLY A 220 -0.33 11.40 -42.18
CA GLY A 220 0.60 10.37 -42.67
C GLY A 220 0.27 8.94 -42.22
N PHE A 221 -0.98 8.66 -41.82
CA PHE A 221 -1.38 7.36 -41.30
C PHE A 221 -2.61 6.76 -42.04
N PRO A 222 -2.55 6.58 -43.37
CA PRO A 222 -3.67 6.07 -44.15
C PRO A 222 -3.91 4.57 -43.88
N LEU A 223 -5.12 4.25 -43.44
CA LEU A 223 -5.58 2.88 -43.14
C LEU A 223 -6.77 2.47 -44.01
N THR A 224 -6.84 1.17 -44.29
CA THR A 224 -8.06 0.50 -44.76
C THR A 224 -8.98 0.15 -43.59
N VAL A 225 -10.24 -0.20 -43.87
CA VAL A 225 -11.17 -0.69 -42.83
C VAL A 225 -10.63 -1.97 -42.17
N THR A 226 -10.12 -2.91 -42.96
CA THR A 226 -9.55 -4.17 -42.45
C THR A 226 -8.36 -3.93 -41.51
N GLN A 227 -7.48 -2.99 -41.86
CA GLN A 227 -6.37 -2.60 -41.00
C GLN A 227 -6.85 -1.93 -39.71
N PHE A 228 -7.85 -1.04 -39.80
CA PHE A 228 -8.43 -0.38 -38.63
C PHE A 228 -9.07 -1.39 -37.68
N ASP A 229 -9.84 -2.33 -38.20
CA ASP A 229 -10.52 -3.36 -37.41
C ASP A 229 -9.52 -4.31 -36.74
N ARG A 230 -8.44 -4.68 -37.46
CA ARG A 230 -7.39 -5.52 -36.88
C ARG A 230 -6.57 -4.80 -35.81
N LEU A 231 -6.33 -3.50 -35.97
CA LEU A 231 -5.61 -2.71 -34.98
C LEU A 231 -6.49 -2.40 -33.77
N THR A 232 -7.78 -2.19 -33.97
CA THR A 232 -8.73 -1.54 -33.05
C THR A 232 -8.52 -0.04 -32.91
N ALA A 233 -9.58 0.66 -32.50
CA ALA A 233 -9.57 2.11 -32.34
C ALA A 233 -8.58 2.56 -31.25
N GLU A 234 -8.43 1.79 -30.17
CA GLU A 234 -7.54 2.08 -29.04
C GLU A 234 -6.06 2.06 -29.47
N VAL A 235 -5.67 1.09 -30.32
CA VAL A 235 -4.30 1.02 -30.84
C VAL A 235 -4.05 2.13 -31.85
N VAL A 236 -5.04 2.47 -32.67
CA VAL A 236 -4.95 3.62 -33.59
C VAL A 236 -4.72 4.92 -32.81
N VAL A 237 -5.50 5.17 -31.76
CA VAL A 237 -5.28 6.30 -30.85
C VAL A 237 -3.88 6.25 -30.23
N SER A 238 -3.44 5.08 -29.79
CA SER A 238 -2.09 4.89 -29.21
C SER A 238 -0.98 5.27 -30.19
N ARG A 239 -1.13 4.90 -31.47
CA ARG A 239 -0.18 5.24 -32.54
C ARG A 239 -0.19 6.74 -32.84
N LEU A 240 -1.37 7.36 -32.90
CA LEU A 240 -1.48 8.82 -33.06
C LEU A 240 -0.80 9.58 -31.93
N VAL A 241 -0.95 9.10 -30.69
CA VAL A 241 -0.28 9.67 -29.51
C VAL A 241 1.24 9.56 -29.64
N ALA A 242 1.76 8.41 -30.08
CA ALA A 242 3.19 8.22 -30.32
C ALA A 242 3.72 9.11 -31.46
N MET A 243 2.90 9.38 -32.47
CA MET A 243 3.18 10.33 -33.56
C MET A 243 2.98 11.80 -33.15
N ARG A 244 2.61 12.08 -31.89
CA ARG A 244 2.33 13.42 -31.35
C ARG A 244 1.12 14.13 -31.96
N HIS A 245 0.20 13.40 -32.59
CA HIS A 245 -1.09 13.94 -33.04
C HIS A 245 -2.15 13.92 -31.90
N HIS A 246 -1.83 14.53 -30.75
CA HIS A 246 -2.67 14.47 -29.55
C HIS A 246 -4.08 15.05 -29.76
N PHE A 247 -4.21 16.11 -30.55
CA PHE A 247 -5.52 16.73 -30.80
C PHE A 247 -6.46 15.80 -31.58
N LEU A 248 -5.96 15.18 -32.65
CA LEU A 248 -6.76 14.22 -33.42
C LEU A 248 -7.10 12.99 -32.57
N ALA A 249 -6.12 12.47 -31.82
CA ALA A 249 -6.35 11.35 -30.90
C ALA A 249 -7.45 11.68 -29.86
N LEU A 250 -7.42 12.87 -29.27
CA LEU A 250 -8.45 13.33 -28.33
C LEU A 250 -9.84 13.40 -29.00
N LYS A 251 -9.92 13.95 -30.21
CA LYS A 251 -11.18 14.05 -30.96
C LYS A 251 -11.77 12.69 -31.31
N ILE A 252 -10.92 11.73 -31.66
CA ILE A 252 -11.34 10.34 -31.92
C ILE A 252 -11.82 9.69 -30.62
N CYS A 253 -11.11 9.88 -29.50
CA CYS A 253 -11.55 9.38 -28.20
C CYS A 253 -12.91 9.93 -27.79
N GLU A 254 -13.13 11.24 -27.92
CA GLU A 254 -14.42 11.89 -27.64
C GLU A 254 -15.53 11.34 -28.54
N TYR A 255 -15.24 11.14 -29.84
CA TYR A 255 -16.22 10.67 -30.81
C TYR A 255 -16.60 9.20 -30.63
N LEU A 256 -15.63 8.33 -30.34
CA LEU A 256 -15.83 6.89 -30.13
C LEU A 256 -16.06 6.51 -28.67
N THR A 257 -16.16 7.50 -27.77
CA THR A 257 -16.32 7.30 -26.32
C THR A 257 -15.22 6.44 -25.67
N ILE A 258 -13.98 6.59 -26.15
CA ILE A 258 -12.79 5.92 -25.60
C ILE A 258 -12.20 6.81 -24.48
N PRO A 259 -11.70 6.24 -23.37
CA PRO A 259 -11.02 7.00 -22.31
C PRO A 259 -9.90 7.90 -22.86
N THR A 260 -9.87 9.16 -22.40
CA THR A 260 -8.92 10.19 -22.89
C THR A 260 -7.66 10.28 -22.05
N ASP A 261 -7.61 9.60 -20.90
CA ASP A 261 -6.58 9.75 -19.87
C ASP A 261 -5.17 9.53 -20.43
N ARG A 262 -4.98 8.45 -21.20
CA ARG A 262 -3.68 8.13 -21.83
C ARG A 262 -3.21 9.22 -22.80
N VAL A 263 -4.12 9.82 -23.57
CA VAL A 263 -3.80 10.89 -24.52
C VAL A 263 -3.32 12.12 -23.75
N LEU A 264 -4.03 12.46 -22.67
CA LEU A 264 -3.74 13.63 -21.83
C LEU A 264 -2.43 13.46 -21.05
N VAL A 265 -2.18 12.29 -20.46
CA VAL A 265 -0.92 11.99 -19.75
C VAL A 265 0.27 12.10 -20.70
N HIS A 266 0.19 11.46 -21.87
CA HIS A 266 1.29 11.53 -22.83
C HIS A 266 1.48 12.95 -23.37
N TRP A 267 0.41 13.70 -23.63
CA TRP A 267 0.49 15.10 -24.00
C TRP A 267 1.20 15.93 -22.91
N ALA A 268 0.85 15.74 -21.64
CA ALA A 268 1.47 16.42 -20.52
C ALA A 268 2.96 16.08 -20.41
N CYS A 269 3.34 14.80 -20.53
CA CYS A 269 4.73 14.37 -20.57
C CYS A 269 5.51 15.03 -21.70
N GLU A 270 4.93 15.11 -22.90
CA GLU A 270 5.59 15.73 -24.05
C GLU A 270 5.71 17.26 -23.88
N LYS A 271 4.74 17.89 -23.21
CA LYS A 271 4.84 19.31 -22.81
C LYS A 271 5.92 19.54 -21.77
N VAL A 272 6.08 18.67 -20.78
CA VAL A 272 7.18 18.73 -19.81
C VAL A 272 8.54 18.64 -20.50
N LYS A 273 8.71 17.69 -21.44
CA LYS A 273 9.95 17.56 -22.21
C LYS A 273 10.24 18.79 -23.06
N ALA A 274 9.24 19.31 -23.77
CA ALA A 274 9.37 20.50 -24.59
C ALA A 274 9.67 21.76 -23.76
N ALA A 275 9.17 21.82 -22.52
CA ALA A 275 9.39 22.95 -21.63
C ALA A 275 10.85 23.10 -21.15
N THR A 276 11.71 22.10 -21.39
CA THR A 276 13.14 22.15 -21.06
C THR A 276 13.90 23.21 -21.87
N SER A 277 13.42 23.51 -23.08
CA SER A 277 14.03 24.48 -23.99
C SER A 277 13.29 25.82 -24.02
N SER A 278 12.35 26.05 -23.11
CA SER A 278 11.51 27.26 -23.07
C SER A 278 11.57 27.95 -21.72
N ASP A 279 11.36 29.26 -21.67
CA ASP A 279 11.35 30.07 -20.44
C ASP A 279 10.05 29.95 -19.61
N VAL A 280 9.32 28.83 -19.72
CA VAL A 280 8.08 28.59 -18.97
C VAL A 280 8.41 28.13 -17.56
N SER A 281 7.82 28.79 -16.55
CA SER A 281 8.01 28.45 -15.14
C SER A 281 7.36 27.11 -14.77
N ASP A 282 7.87 26.46 -13.72
CA ASP A 282 7.31 25.20 -13.20
C ASP A 282 5.84 25.38 -12.77
N GLU A 283 5.54 26.51 -12.12
CA GLU A 283 4.21 26.87 -11.63
C GLU A 283 3.19 27.03 -12.77
N GLU A 284 3.57 27.71 -13.84
CA GLU A 284 2.72 27.89 -15.03
C GLU A 284 2.45 26.55 -15.73
N LEU A 285 3.46 25.70 -15.82
CA LEU A 285 3.33 24.38 -16.45
C LEU A 285 2.39 23.47 -15.66
N VAL A 286 2.53 23.43 -14.33
CA VAL A 286 1.63 22.67 -13.45
C VAL A 286 0.20 23.20 -13.55
N ALA A 287 0.01 24.52 -13.55
CA ALA A 287 -1.31 25.13 -13.69
C ALA A 287 -1.97 24.79 -15.06
N LEU A 288 -1.18 24.79 -16.13
CA LEU A 288 -1.65 24.42 -17.48
C LEU A 288 -2.08 22.95 -17.54
N VAL A 289 -1.24 22.03 -17.04
CA VAL A 289 -1.54 20.60 -17.02
C VAL A 289 -2.78 20.35 -16.17
N ARG A 290 -2.84 20.88 -14.94
CA ARG A 290 -4.01 20.74 -14.05
C ARG A 290 -5.30 21.26 -14.69
N LYS A 291 -5.25 22.39 -15.41
CA LYS A 291 -6.42 22.94 -16.12
C LYS A 291 -6.92 21.98 -17.21
N LYS A 292 -6.02 21.30 -17.91
CA LYS A 292 -6.36 20.37 -19.00
C LYS A 292 -6.81 19.00 -18.50
N LEU A 293 -6.30 18.56 -17.35
CA LEU A 293 -6.65 17.28 -16.73
C LEU A 293 -7.89 17.36 -15.82
N LYS A 294 -8.46 18.55 -15.60
CA LYS A 294 -9.57 18.77 -14.64
C LYS A 294 -10.78 17.83 -14.81
N ASN A 295 -11.10 17.46 -16.04
CA ASN A 295 -12.27 16.61 -16.34
C ASN A 295 -11.91 15.13 -16.50
N ALA A 296 -10.64 14.78 -16.40
CA ALA A 296 -10.16 13.41 -16.52
C ALA A 296 -10.13 12.78 -15.12
N THR A 297 -10.78 11.64 -14.96
CA THR A 297 -11.03 11.03 -13.64
C THR A 297 -10.03 9.94 -13.29
N LEU A 298 -9.29 9.40 -14.25
CA LEU A 298 -8.38 8.26 -14.06
C LEU A 298 -6.92 8.62 -14.36
N VAL A 299 -6.58 9.92 -14.34
CA VAL A 299 -5.22 10.36 -14.63
C VAL A 299 -4.36 10.30 -13.38
N SER A 300 -3.28 9.52 -13.46
CA SER A 300 -2.19 9.58 -12.48
C SER A 300 -1.21 10.71 -12.83
N TYR A 301 -0.95 11.59 -11.87
CA TYR A 301 0.10 12.59 -11.94
C TYR A 301 1.49 11.97 -11.72
N ALA A 302 1.59 10.76 -11.15
CA ALA A 302 2.85 10.06 -10.95
C ALA A 302 3.61 9.81 -12.27
N ASP A 303 2.91 9.46 -13.35
CA ASP A 303 3.53 9.27 -14.68
C ASP A 303 4.15 10.57 -15.21
N ILE A 304 3.47 11.69 -14.99
CA ILE A 304 3.93 13.03 -15.40
C ILE A 304 5.12 13.45 -14.55
N ALA A 305 5.07 13.19 -13.24
CA ALA A 305 6.18 13.44 -12.32
C ALA A 305 7.42 12.61 -12.67
N ASN A 306 7.26 11.33 -12.99
CA ASN A 306 8.33 10.46 -13.44
C ASN A 306 8.94 10.96 -14.76
N CYS A 307 8.11 11.48 -15.68
CA CYS A 307 8.62 12.15 -16.87
C CYS A 307 9.44 13.42 -16.54
N ALA A 308 9.01 14.21 -15.56
CA ALA A 308 9.75 15.40 -15.13
C ALA A 308 11.08 15.06 -14.46
N GLU A 309 11.12 14.00 -13.66
CA GLU A 309 12.32 13.43 -13.04
C GLU A 309 13.35 13.04 -14.12
N ARG A 310 12.93 12.28 -15.13
CA ARG A 310 13.80 11.81 -16.22
C ARG A 310 14.41 12.93 -17.06
N VAL A 311 13.79 14.11 -17.03
CA VAL A 311 14.25 15.33 -17.71
C VAL A 311 15.09 16.21 -16.75
N ASN A 312 15.44 15.69 -15.57
CA ASN A 312 16.17 16.37 -14.49
C ASN A 312 15.46 17.62 -13.93
N ARG A 313 14.13 17.71 -14.04
CA ARG A 313 13.33 18.79 -13.41
C ARG A 313 12.71 18.29 -12.10
N ARG A 314 13.56 18.04 -11.10
CA ARG A 314 13.16 17.45 -9.82
C ARG A 314 12.10 18.26 -9.06
N ARG A 315 12.22 19.59 -9.03
CA ARG A 315 11.23 20.48 -8.40
C ARG A 315 9.85 20.36 -9.05
N LEU A 316 9.81 20.30 -10.37
CA LEU A 316 8.57 20.08 -11.13
C LEU A 316 7.97 18.71 -10.83
N ALA A 317 8.80 17.66 -10.74
CA ALA A 317 8.35 16.32 -10.39
C ALA A 317 7.68 16.28 -9.00
N THR A 318 8.29 16.94 -8.00
CA THR A 318 7.68 17.04 -6.66
C THR A 318 6.36 17.80 -6.68
N MET A 319 6.24 18.87 -7.48
CA MET A 319 4.99 19.63 -7.60
C MET A 319 3.87 18.82 -8.25
N PHE A 320 4.18 17.94 -9.22
CA PHE A 320 3.18 17.02 -9.78
C PHE A 320 2.80 15.92 -8.79
N LEU A 321 3.74 15.42 -8.00
CA LEU A 321 3.44 14.43 -6.95
C LEU A 321 2.58 14.98 -5.83
N ASP A 322 2.66 16.27 -5.52
CA ASP A 322 1.75 16.90 -4.54
C ASP A 322 0.29 16.94 -5.03
N LEU A 323 0.05 16.77 -6.33
CA LEU A 323 -1.29 16.65 -6.91
C LEU A 323 -1.77 15.19 -6.97
N GLU A 324 -0.90 14.22 -6.71
CA GLU A 324 -1.26 12.79 -6.69
C GLU A 324 -1.93 12.44 -5.36
N GLU A 325 -3.16 11.96 -5.43
CA GLU A 325 -3.94 11.57 -4.25
C GLU A 325 -3.59 10.15 -3.79
N ASN A 326 -3.13 9.28 -4.71
CA ASN A 326 -2.76 7.92 -4.36
C ASN A 326 -1.33 7.83 -3.81
N ALA A 327 -1.23 7.63 -2.49
CA ALA A 327 0.06 7.44 -1.83
C ALA A 327 0.87 6.26 -2.38
N SER A 328 0.21 5.22 -2.91
CA SER A 328 0.87 4.02 -3.45
C SER A 328 1.65 4.31 -4.73
N ASP A 329 1.25 5.33 -5.49
CA ASP A 329 1.97 5.78 -6.69
C ASP A 329 2.99 6.87 -6.34
N GLN A 330 2.65 7.71 -5.35
CA GLN A 330 3.48 8.82 -4.89
C GLN A 330 4.77 8.35 -4.18
N VAL A 331 4.65 7.46 -3.19
CA VAL A 331 5.78 7.08 -2.30
C VAL A 331 6.90 6.34 -3.04
N PRO A 332 6.64 5.32 -3.88
CA PRO A 332 7.71 4.66 -4.63
C PRO A 332 8.48 5.62 -5.54
N LEU A 333 7.80 6.58 -6.17
CA LEU A 333 8.45 7.58 -7.01
C LEU A 333 9.33 8.53 -6.17
N LEU A 334 8.83 9.01 -5.03
CA LEU A 334 9.63 9.81 -4.08
C LEU A 334 10.91 9.09 -3.63
N LEU A 335 10.81 7.78 -3.34
CA LEU A 335 11.96 6.95 -2.97
C LEU A 335 12.95 6.82 -4.12
N SER A 336 12.47 6.58 -5.34
CA SER A 336 13.35 6.47 -6.52
C SER A 336 14.08 7.78 -6.84
N MET A 337 13.46 8.92 -6.54
CA MET A 337 14.11 10.22 -6.61
C MET A 337 15.12 10.43 -5.49
N GLY A 338 15.02 9.73 -4.36
CA GLY A 338 15.84 9.97 -3.18
C GLY A 338 15.29 11.08 -2.28
N GLU A 339 14.01 11.45 -2.43
CA GLU A 339 13.28 12.35 -1.51
C GLU A 339 12.82 11.56 -0.27
N PHE A 340 13.78 11.00 0.47
CA PHE A 340 13.56 10.04 1.55
C PHE A 340 12.63 10.53 2.66
N GLU A 341 12.82 11.77 3.12
CA GLU A 341 12.01 12.33 4.21
C GLU A 341 10.58 12.63 3.76
N LEU A 342 10.42 13.14 2.53
CA LEU A 342 9.10 13.37 1.98
C LEU A 342 8.37 12.05 1.74
N ALA A 343 9.06 11.03 1.24
CA ALA A 343 8.52 9.68 1.09
C ALA A 343 8.05 9.10 2.43
N LEU A 344 8.86 9.22 3.49
CA LEU A 344 8.51 8.75 4.83
C LEU A 344 7.28 9.49 5.36
N ARG A 345 7.24 10.82 5.25
CA ARG A 345 6.09 11.63 5.67
C ARG A 345 4.81 11.21 4.94
N LYS A 346 4.86 11.08 3.62
CA LYS A 346 3.72 10.66 2.79
C LYS A 346 3.27 9.23 3.08
N SER A 347 4.21 8.31 3.35
CA SER A 347 3.86 6.95 3.75
C SER A 347 3.11 6.92 5.09
N LEU A 348 3.49 7.76 6.06
CA LEU A 348 2.81 7.86 7.34
C LEU A 348 1.44 8.52 7.21
N GLU A 349 1.33 9.63 6.46
CA GLU A 349 0.05 10.28 6.14
C GLU A 349 -0.96 9.32 5.48
N SER A 350 -0.47 8.33 4.72
CA SER A 350 -1.31 7.33 4.07
C SER A 350 -1.96 6.32 5.03
N ASN A 351 -1.43 6.16 6.25
CA ASN A 351 -1.79 5.11 7.21
C ASN A 351 -1.69 3.67 6.66
N ASN A 352 -1.05 3.46 5.52
CA ASN A 352 -0.83 2.13 4.95
C ASN A 352 0.45 1.52 5.52
N THR A 353 0.29 0.52 6.40
CA THR A 353 1.41 -0.15 7.07
C THR A 353 2.41 -0.78 6.10
N ASP A 354 1.95 -1.36 4.99
CA ASP A 354 2.82 -1.97 3.99
C ASP A 354 3.68 -0.91 3.28
N LEU A 355 3.10 0.26 2.99
CA LEU A 355 3.81 1.37 2.36
C LEU A 355 4.85 1.99 3.29
N ILE A 356 4.52 2.07 4.59
CA ILE A 356 5.46 2.50 5.64
C ILE A 356 6.62 1.50 5.73
N TYR A 357 6.35 0.19 5.80
CA TYR A 357 7.40 -0.82 5.83
C TYR A 357 8.27 -0.80 4.58
N MET A 358 7.67 -0.68 3.39
CA MET A 358 8.40 -0.56 2.14
C MET A 358 9.37 0.63 2.17
N THR A 359 8.89 1.78 2.66
CA THR A 359 9.70 2.99 2.84
C THR A 359 10.84 2.75 3.83
N LEU A 360 10.55 2.20 5.02
CA LEU A 360 11.55 1.93 6.05
C LEU A 360 12.64 0.96 5.59
N PHE A 361 12.27 -0.14 4.93
CA PHE A 361 13.23 -1.10 4.39
C PHE A 361 14.07 -0.52 3.26
N HIS A 362 13.47 0.34 2.44
CA HIS A 362 14.23 1.06 1.41
C HIS A 362 15.24 2.00 2.05
N LEU A 363 14.85 2.78 3.05
CA LEU A 363 15.74 3.70 3.78
C LEU A 363 16.89 2.95 4.47
N GLU A 364 16.61 1.86 5.18
CA GLU A 364 17.63 1.05 5.86
C GLU A 364 18.68 0.51 4.87
N ARG A 365 18.27 0.14 3.66
CA ARG A 365 19.15 -0.40 2.63
C ARG A 365 19.93 0.65 1.86
N THR A 366 19.35 1.83 1.67
CA THR A 366 19.90 2.87 0.80
C THR A 366 20.76 3.87 1.57
N LEU A 367 20.47 4.12 2.85
CA LEU A 367 21.26 5.05 3.66
C LEU A 367 22.64 4.46 4.01
N PRO A 368 23.71 5.27 3.94
CA PRO A 368 25.09 4.85 4.22
C PRO A 368 25.33 4.20 5.58
N SER A 369 24.59 4.59 6.62
CA SER A 369 24.80 4.10 7.99
C SER A 369 23.51 4.04 8.82
N MET A 370 23.52 3.19 9.84
CA MET A 370 22.44 3.12 10.83
C MET A 370 22.25 4.42 11.61
N ASP A 371 23.31 5.21 11.79
CA ASP A 371 23.23 6.51 12.46
C ASP A 371 22.46 7.53 11.62
N GLU A 372 22.66 7.54 10.30
CA GLU A 372 21.89 8.38 9.37
C GLU A 372 20.42 7.93 9.30
N PHE A 373 20.18 6.62 9.26
CA PHE A 373 18.81 6.10 9.34
C PHE A 373 18.11 6.53 10.62
N ARG A 374 18.79 6.41 11.77
CA ARG A 374 18.27 6.88 13.06
C ARG A 374 18.06 8.39 13.06
N TYR A 375 18.95 9.17 12.45
CA TYR A 375 18.82 10.61 12.34
C TYR A 375 17.55 11.01 11.58
N VAL A 376 17.31 10.42 10.41
CA VAL A 376 16.09 10.66 9.61
C VAL A 376 14.84 10.34 10.41
N LEU A 377 14.80 9.17 11.07
CA LEU A 377 13.64 8.72 11.84
C LEU A 377 13.36 9.54 13.11
N ASN A 378 14.34 10.26 13.65
CA ASN A 378 14.15 11.10 14.85
C ASN A 378 14.06 12.60 14.54
N ARG A 379 14.08 12.99 13.26
CA ARG A 379 14.05 14.39 12.84
C ARG A 379 12.72 15.08 13.16
N GLU A 380 11.60 14.39 12.97
CA GLU A 380 10.25 14.91 13.24
C GLU A 380 9.50 14.01 14.23
N PRO A 381 8.74 14.57 15.19
CA PRO A 381 8.01 13.77 16.18
C PRO A 381 7.02 12.77 15.57
N MET A 382 6.45 13.08 14.39
CA MET A 382 5.51 12.19 13.71
C MET A 382 6.15 10.87 13.25
N TYR A 383 7.48 10.82 13.08
CA TYR A 383 8.19 9.62 12.66
C TYR A 383 8.36 8.58 13.79
N ALA A 384 7.97 8.91 15.03
CA ALA A 384 7.99 7.98 16.15
C ALA A 384 7.16 6.71 15.89
N GLU A 385 6.08 6.81 15.11
CA GLU A 385 5.27 5.64 14.72
C GLU A 385 6.04 4.70 13.78
N ALA A 386 6.76 5.26 12.82
CA ALA A 386 7.66 4.53 11.93
C ALA A 386 8.76 3.80 12.71
N VAL A 387 9.36 4.47 13.70
CA VAL A 387 10.33 3.88 14.63
C VAL A 387 9.73 2.67 15.35
N ASN A 388 8.54 2.81 15.93
CA ASN A 388 7.87 1.74 16.66
C ASN A 388 7.56 0.53 15.75
N LEU A 389 7.10 0.78 14.52
CA LEU A 389 6.85 -0.28 13.53
C LEU A 389 8.12 -1.05 13.16
N MET A 390 9.24 -0.34 12.97
CA MET A 390 10.53 -0.97 12.68
C MET A 390 11.03 -1.80 13.87
N LEU A 391 10.87 -1.30 15.09
CA LEU A 391 11.23 -2.03 16.31
C LEU A 391 10.38 -3.29 16.51
N LEU A 392 9.08 -3.24 16.20
CA LEU A 392 8.21 -4.41 16.21
C LEU A 392 8.71 -5.46 15.21
N TYR A 393 9.10 -5.04 14.01
CA TYR A 393 9.66 -5.91 12.99
C TYR A 393 10.97 -6.57 13.45
N TYR A 394 11.92 -5.79 13.98
CA TYR A 394 13.19 -6.35 14.47
C TYR A 394 13.01 -7.32 15.64
N ARG A 395 12.07 -7.04 16.55
CA ARG A 395 11.73 -7.95 17.65
C ARG A 395 11.15 -9.26 17.13
N ALA A 396 10.23 -9.22 16.16
CA ALA A 396 9.63 -10.40 15.58
C ALA A 396 10.65 -11.27 14.83
N THR A 397 11.60 -10.63 14.13
CA THR A 397 12.64 -11.29 13.33
C THR A 397 13.90 -11.66 14.13
N LYS A 398 14.00 -11.24 15.39
CA LYS A 398 15.22 -11.33 16.22
C LYS A 398 16.45 -10.70 15.56
N SER A 399 16.24 -9.64 14.78
CA SER A 399 17.32 -8.91 14.11
C SER A 399 18.20 -8.17 15.12
N SER A 400 19.51 -8.16 14.89
CA SER A 400 20.48 -7.40 15.66
C SER A 400 20.37 -5.88 15.47
N GLY A 401 19.49 -5.40 14.58
CA GLY A 401 19.24 -3.97 14.33
C GLY A 401 18.43 -3.25 15.42
N SER A 402 17.74 -3.99 16.31
CA SER A 402 16.88 -3.38 17.35
C SER A 402 17.60 -2.43 18.30
N PRO A 403 18.79 -2.76 18.85
CA PRO A 403 19.49 -1.85 19.77
C PRO A 403 20.07 -0.62 19.05
N ALA A 404 20.39 -0.72 17.77
CA ALA A 404 20.97 0.37 16.99
C ALA A 404 19.96 1.49 16.69
N LEU A 405 18.67 1.16 16.63
CA LEU A 405 17.61 2.12 16.33
C LEU A 405 17.14 2.89 17.57
N TRP A 406 17.32 2.32 18.76
CA TRP A 406 17.02 2.98 20.03
C TRP A 406 18.03 4.08 20.37
N THR A 407 17.57 5.02 21.20
CA THR A 407 18.48 5.85 22.00
C THR A 407 19.08 4.98 23.10
N ASP A 408 20.25 5.37 23.62
CA ASP A 408 20.90 4.64 24.72
C ASP A 408 19.96 4.45 25.93
N VAL A 409 19.11 5.45 26.21
CA VAL A 409 18.11 5.40 27.29
C VAL A 409 17.04 4.34 27.02
N ALA A 410 16.39 4.40 25.84
CA ALA A 410 15.33 3.45 25.49
C ALA A 410 15.87 2.02 25.37
N SER A 411 17.10 1.85 24.88
CA SER A 411 17.74 0.54 24.86
C SER A 411 18.03 0.03 26.28
N ALA A 412 18.50 0.88 27.18
CA ALA A 412 18.75 0.48 28.58
C ALA A 412 17.46 0.09 29.30
N GLU A 413 16.36 0.82 29.07
CA GLU A 413 15.04 0.50 29.62
C GLU A 413 14.51 -0.84 29.10
N ASN A 414 14.74 -1.15 27.82
CA ASN A 414 14.37 -2.44 27.26
C ASN A 414 15.19 -3.58 27.89
N ASP A 415 16.50 -3.42 28.05
CA ASP A 415 17.35 -4.42 28.69
C ASP A 415 16.95 -4.64 30.16
N LEU A 416 16.60 -3.56 30.86
CA LEU A 416 16.04 -3.63 32.21
C LEU A 416 14.73 -4.44 32.22
N LEU A 417 13.82 -4.20 31.27
CA LEU A 417 12.56 -4.94 31.17
C LEU A 417 12.79 -6.42 30.83
N LEU A 418 13.75 -6.72 29.95
CA LEU A 418 14.17 -8.09 29.65
C LEU A 418 14.72 -8.80 30.89
N SER A 419 15.49 -8.10 31.72
CA SER A 419 16.02 -8.64 32.99
C SER A 419 14.90 -9.05 33.98
N PHE A 420 13.75 -8.38 33.94
CA PHE A 420 12.59 -8.74 34.77
C PHE A 420 11.83 -9.94 34.22
N LYS A 421 11.91 -10.20 32.91
CA LYS A 421 11.25 -11.32 32.25
C LYS A 421 12.10 -12.60 32.24
N SER A 422 13.43 -12.48 32.23
CA SER A 422 14.30 -13.65 32.26
C SER A 422 14.21 -14.38 33.61
N THR A 423 14.20 -15.71 33.53
CA THR A 423 14.22 -16.61 34.69
C THR A 423 15.64 -17.05 35.04
N ASP A 424 16.57 -16.91 34.11
CA ASP A 424 17.97 -17.25 34.28
C ASP A 424 18.75 -16.10 34.94
N VAL A 425 19.59 -16.45 35.91
CA VAL A 425 20.30 -15.45 36.73
C VAL A 425 21.48 -14.84 35.96
N GLU A 426 22.14 -15.62 35.10
CA GLU A 426 23.26 -15.14 34.30
C GLU A 426 22.77 -14.18 33.22
N GLU A 427 21.74 -14.57 32.45
CA GLU A 427 21.10 -13.72 31.45
C GLU A 427 20.56 -12.41 32.04
N LYS A 428 19.95 -12.50 33.22
CA LYS A 428 19.47 -11.32 33.94
C LYS A 428 20.63 -10.40 34.32
N THR A 429 21.74 -10.98 34.77
CA THR A 429 22.93 -10.22 35.18
C THR A 429 23.62 -9.58 33.98
N THR A 430 23.69 -10.26 32.83
CA THR A 430 24.25 -9.68 31.60
C THR A 430 23.39 -8.53 31.09
N ALA A 431 22.06 -8.71 31.01
CA ALA A 431 21.15 -7.65 30.58
C ALA A 431 21.23 -6.40 31.48
N LEU A 432 21.34 -6.57 32.80
CA LEU A 432 21.51 -5.46 33.73
C LEU A 432 22.86 -4.76 33.57
N LYS A 433 23.95 -5.50 33.32
CA LYS A 433 25.28 -4.91 33.05
C LYS A 433 25.27 -4.07 31.77
N ASP A 434 24.65 -4.59 30.70
CA ASP A 434 24.50 -3.87 29.44
C ASP A 434 23.67 -2.59 29.63
N ALA A 435 22.58 -2.67 30.40
CA ALA A 435 21.78 -1.50 30.79
C ALA A 435 22.60 -0.47 31.59
N THR A 436 23.46 -0.90 32.53
CA THR A 436 24.37 -0.01 33.27
C THR A 436 25.30 0.76 32.33
N THR A 437 25.95 0.08 31.39
CA THR A 437 26.82 0.71 30.39
C THR A 437 26.07 1.73 29.56
N LYS A 438 24.86 1.39 29.09
CA LYS A 438 24.01 2.28 28.29
C LYS A 438 23.53 3.50 29.08
N TYR A 439 23.09 3.36 30.33
CA TYR A 439 22.74 4.50 31.18
C TYR A 439 23.94 5.41 31.48
N THR A 440 25.15 4.83 31.55
CA THR A 440 26.39 5.59 31.74
C THR A 440 26.71 6.43 30.50
N ASN A 441 26.62 5.84 29.31
CA ASN A 441 26.78 6.53 28.04
C ASN A 441 25.73 7.64 27.86
N ALA A 442 24.49 7.38 28.28
CA ALA A 442 23.39 8.34 28.28
C ALA A 442 23.48 9.44 29.35
N LYS A 443 24.54 9.47 30.16
CA LYS A 443 24.75 10.45 31.25
C LYS A 443 23.65 10.45 32.31
N LEU A 444 23.09 9.28 32.63
CA LEU A 444 22.09 9.08 33.68
C LEU A 444 22.69 8.30 34.88
N PRO A 445 23.52 8.95 35.73
CA PRO A 445 24.28 8.27 36.78
C PRO A 445 23.38 7.66 37.87
N SER A 446 22.21 8.26 38.14
CA SER A 446 21.25 7.72 39.10
C SER A 446 20.71 6.36 38.65
N HIS A 447 20.34 6.24 37.37
CA HIS A 447 19.81 5.00 36.80
C HIS A 447 20.89 3.93 36.76
N ALA A 448 22.07 4.26 36.21
CA ALA A 448 23.22 3.35 36.15
C ALA A 448 23.57 2.76 37.54
N LYS A 449 23.58 3.60 38.58
CA LYS A 449 23.86 3.18 39.95
C LYS A 449 22.81 2.25 40.51
N LEU A 450 21.51 2.49 40.26
CA LEU A 450 20.45 1.60 40.71
C LEU A 450 20.53 0.23 40.02
N THR A 451 20.87 0.21 38.73
CA THR A 451 21.07 -1.04 37.97
C THR A 451 22.29 -1.80 38.48
N GLU A 452 23.38 -1.10 38.81
CA GLU A 452 24.60 -1.65 39.41
C GLU A 452 24.34 -2.24 40.81
N GLU A 453 23.63 -1.51 41.68
CA GLU A 453 23.23 -2.00 43.01
C GLU A 453 22.35 -3.27 42.90
N GLN A 454 21.50 -3.36 41.86
CA GLN A 454 20.69 -4.56 41.60
C GLN A 454 21.55 -5.74 41.12
N VAL A 455 22.58 -5.51 40.29
CA VAL A 455 23.54 -6.55 39.89
C VAL A 455 24.32 -7.05 41.11
N GLU A 456 24.79 -6.14 41.96
CA GLU A 456 25.52 -6.48 43.18
C GLU A 456 24.64 -7.30 44.14
N LEU A 457 23.36 -6.95 44.28
CA LEU A 457 22.40 -7.71 45.08
C LEU A 457 22.24 -9.15 44.61
N LEU A 458 22.06 -9.37 43.30
CA LEU A 458 21.91 -10.72 42.73
C LEU A 458 23.16 -11.58 42.97
N GLN A 459 24.35 -11.00 42.77
CA GLN A 459 25.63 -11.70 42.99
C GLN A 459 25.83 -12.05 44.46
N GLU A 460 25.54 -11.13 45.39
CA GLU A 460 25.67 -11.40 46.83
C GLU A 460 24.63 -12.41 47.31
N GLN A 461 23.41 -12.39 46.76
CA GLN A 461 22.41 -13.43 47.03
C GLN A 461 22.88 -14.81 46.56
N GLY A 462 23.47 -14.91 45.36
CA GLY A 462 24.04 -16.17 44.87
C GLY A 462 25.14 -16.71 45.81
N LYS A 463 26.08 -15.85 46.22
CA LYS A 463 27.12 -16.21 47.21
C LYS A 463 26.53 -16.66 48.55
N LEU A 464 25.42 -16.07 48.98
CA LEU A 464 24.72 -16.44 50.22
C LEU A 464 23.99 -17.77 50.09
N GLU A 465 23.52 -18.14 48.90
CA GLU A 465 22.87 -19.42 48.65
C GLU A 465 23.86 -20.60 48.72
N GLU A 466 25.09 -20.39 48.22
CA GLU A 466 26.18 -21.39 48.19
C GLU A 466 26.84 -21.63 49.55
N LYS A 467 26.68 -20.70 50.50
CA LYS A 467 27.30 -20.77 51.82
C LYS A 467 26.79 -21.95 52.63
N PRO A 468 27.66 -22.67 53.37
CA PRO A 468 27.25 -23.79 54.22
C PRO A 468 26.27 -23.37 55.32
N GLU A 469 26.27 -22.09 55.71
CA GLU A 469 25.34 -21.52 56.67
C GLU A 469 23.89 -21.41 56.15
N ASN A 470 23.64 -21.59 54.84
CA ASN A 470 22.30 -21.68 54.25
C ASN A 470 21.69 -23.08 54.47
N VAL A 471 21.54 -23.46 55.74
CA VAL A 471 21.15 -24.83 56.16
C VAL A 471 19.80 -25.27 55.56
N LYS A 472 18.91 -24.33 55.26
CA LYS A 472 17.58 -24.61 54.67
C LYS A 472 17.53 -24.52 53.14
N ARG A 473 18.68 -24.31 52.47
CA ARG A 473 18.76 -24.12 51.01
C ARG A 473 17.72 -23.13 50.49
N ARG A 474 17.58 -21.99 51.19
CA ARG A 474 16.61 -20.98 50.79
C ARG A 474 17.03 -20.36 49.46
N LYS A 475 16.04 -20.11 48.61
CA LYS A 475 16.19 -19.26 47.43
C LYS A 475 16.13 -17.79 47.85
N LEU A 476 17.29 -17.15 47.86
CA LEU A 476 17.54 -15.74 48.16
C LEU A 476 17.61 -14.90 46.88
N VAL A 477 18.10 -15.46 45.77
CA VAL A 477 18.25 -14.74 44.50
C VAL A 477 16.90 -14.22 44.01
N GLY A 478 16.84 -12.92 43.74
CA GLY A 478 15.64 -12.21 43.29
C GLY A 478 14.77 -11.64 44.41
N GLN A 479 15.10 -11.88 45.68
CA GLN A 479 14.42 -11.22 46.80
C GLN A 479 14.86 -9.77 46.95
N SER A 480 14.04 -8.94 47.61
CA SER A 480 14.47 -7.59 48.01
C SER A 480 15.54 -7.67 49.11
N ILE A 481 16.30 -6.57 49.30
CA ILE A 481 17.27 -6.44 50.40
C ILE A 481 16.62 -6.76 51.76
N SER A 482 15.42 -6.21 52.01
CA SER A 482 14.66 -6.44 53.24
C SER A 482 14.22 -7.89 53.42
N ASN A 483 13.70 -8.52 52.35
CA ASN A 483 13.27 -9.92 52.42
C ASN A 483 14.47 -10.87 52.58
N THR A 484 15.59 -10.59 51.92
CA THR A 484 16.83 -11.35 52.06
C THR A 484 17.29 -11.36 53.52
N MET A 485 17.39 -10.18 54.14
CA MET A 485 17.72 -10.06 55.57
C MET A 485 16.70 -10.79 56.45
N LYS A 486 15.41 -10.63 56.18
CA LYS A 486 14.33 -11.27 56.95
C LYS A 486 14.46 -12.80 56.93
N LEU A 487 14.65 -13.40 55.75
CA LEU A 487 14.79 -14.85 55.59
C LEU A 487 16.01 -15.39 56.35
N LEU A 488 17.15 -14.72 56.24
CA LEU A 488 18.36 -15.08 56.98
C LEU A 488 18.20 -14.93 58.49
N LEU A 489 17.53 -13.87 58.96
CA LEU A 489 17.24 -13.67 60.38
C LEU A 489 16.27 -14.71 60.94
N ARG A 490 15.30 -15.17 60.14
CA ARG A 490 14.42 -16.27 60.56
C ARG A 490 15.19 -17.58 60.72
N ASP A 491 16.20 -17.81 59.88
CA ASP A 491 17.03 -19.01 59.95
C ASP A 491 18.12 -18.93 61.00
N SER A 492 18.42 -17.74 61.53
CA SER A 492 19.33 -17.57 62.66
C SER A 492 18.90 -18.33 63.92
N LYS A 493 17.63 -18.75 64.00
CA LYS A 493 17.13 -19.69 65.00
C LYS A 493 17.88 -21.03 65.02
N TYR A 494 18.24 -21.51 63.83
CA TYR A 494 18.89 -22.80 63.61
C TYR A 494 20.40 -22.65 63.39
N GLU A 495 20.83 -21.55 62.77
CA GLU A 495 22.24 -21.26 62.51
C GLU A 495 22.62 -19.84 62.99
N PRO A 496 23.13 -19.69 64.23
CA PRO A 496 23.41 -18.37 64.81
C PRO A 496 24.53 -17.60 64.08
N LYS A 497 25.39 -18.28 63.30
CA LYS A 497 26.42 -17.62 62.46
C LYS A 497 25.83 -16.70 61.38
N LEU A 498 24.55 -16.82 61.07
CA LEU A 498 23.85 -15.92 60.14
C LEU A 498 23.71 -14.48 60.68
N LEU A 499 23.74 -14.27 62.00
CA LEU A 499 23.60 -12.94 62.59
C LEU A 499 24.71 -11.96 62.15
N PRO A 500 26.02 -12.32 62.23
CA PRO A 500 27.10 -11.54 61.64
C PRO A 500 26.96 -11.34 60.12
N VAL A 501 26.52 -12.37 59.38
CA VAL A 501 26.36 -12.31 57.92
C VAL A 501 25.30 -11.27 57.54
N VAL A 502 24.18 -11.25 58.25
CA VAL A 502 23.11 -10.27 58.03
C VAL A 502 23.56 -8.85 58.39
N ALA A 503 24.34 -8.67 59.45
CA ALA A 503 24.91 -7.36 59.80
C ALA A 503 25.89 -6.86 58.72
N ALA A 504 26.75 -7.73 58.20
CA ALA A 504 27.66 -7.41 57.10
C ALA A 504 26.89 -7.07 55.81
N PHE A 505 25.85 -7.83 55.49
CA PHE A 505 24.97 -7.57 54.34
C PHE A 505 24.26 -6.22 54.46
N ALA A 506 23.68 -5.91 55.62
CA ALA A 506 23.03 -4.63 55.88
C ALA A 506 24.01 -3.44 55.74
N LYS A 507 25.24 -3.61 56.23
CA LYS A 507 26.31 -2.59 56.09
C LYS A 507 26.71 -2.39 54.63
N LYS A 508 26.85 -3.48 53.86
CA LYS A 508 27.22 -3.46 52.44
C LYS A 508 26.21 -2.66 51.60
N PHE A 509 24.93 -2.94 51.75
CA PHE A 509 23.84 -2.25 51.04
C PHE A 509 23.36 -0.96 51.72
N LYS A 510 24.14 -0.42 52.67
CA LYS A 510 23.86 0.85 53.38
C LYS A 510 22.43 0.94 53.92
N VAL A 511 21.92 -0.16 54.45
CA VAL A 511 20.55 -0.24 54.97
C VAL A 511 20.40 0.70 56.17
N PRO A 512 19.41 1.61 56.19
CA PRO A 512 19.19 2.48 57.33
C PRO A 512 18.89 1.69 58.61
N ASP A 513 19.47 2.11 59.74
CA ASP A 513 19.29 1.48 61.06
C ASP A 513 17.80 1.23 61.40
N LYS A 514 16.93 2.21 61.14
CA LYS A 514 15.49 2.08 61.37
C LYS A 514 14.85 0.95 60.55
N ARG A 515 15.29 0.74 59.30
CA ARG A 515 14.83 -0.35 58.42
C ARG A 515 15.36 -1.69 58.92
N PHE A 516 16.65 -1.77 59.24
CA PHE A 516 17.27 -2.98 59.78
C PHE A 516 16.58 -3.46 61.06
N TYR A 517 16.35 -2.56 62.03
CA TYR A 517 15.67 -2.87 63.28
C TYR A 517 14.26 -3.41 63.04
N ARG A 518 13.45 -2.78 62.17
CA ARG A 518 12.11 -3.26 61.83
C ARG A 518 12.13 -4.67 61.24
N VAL A 519 13.06 -4.95 60.32
CA VAL A 519 13.19 -6.26 59.70
C VAL A 519 13.60 -7.32 60.73
N LYS A 520 14.55 -7.00 61.62
CA LYS A 520 15.01 -7.91 62.68
C LYS A 520 13.95 -8.19 63.73
N ILE A 521 13.20 -7.18 64.16
CA ILE A 521 12.07 -7.36 65.08
C ILE A 521 11.02 -8.30 64.50
N LYS A 522 10.57 -8.05 63.26
CA LYS A 522 9.59 -8.91 62.59
C LYS A 522 10.09 -10.34 62.41
N ALA A 523 11.34 -10.53 62.00
CA ALA A 523 11.91 -11.86 61.81
C ALA A 523 12.02 -12.66 63.12
N LEU A 524 12.42 -12.03 64.23
CA LEU A 524 12.54 -12.66 65.54
C LEU A 524 11.16 -12.97 66.15
N ALA A 525 10.18 -12.07 65.98
CA ALA A 525 8.81 -12.28 66.41
C ALA A 525 8.14 -13.44 65.64
N GLU A 526 8.19 -13.44 64.30
CA GLU A 526 7.65 -14.53 63.44
C GLU A 526 8.26 -15.91 63.71
N THR A 527 9.43 -15.96 64.35
CA THR A 527 10.09 -17.22 64.73
C THR A 527 9.99 -17.56 66.21
N ARG A 528 9.25 -16.73 66.96
CA ARG A 528 8.99 -16.82 68.41
C ARG A 528 10.27 -16.91 69.23
N GLN A 529 11.30 -16.19 68.82
CA GLN A 529 12.58 -16.12 69.53
C GLN A 529 12.54 -14.99 70.58
N TRP A 530 11.67 -15.13 71.57
CA TRP A 530 11.38 -14.08 72.55
C TRP A 530 12.61 -13.66 73.37
N ASP A 531 13.46 -14.61 73.78
CA ASP A 531 14.70 -14.31 74.51
C ASP A 531 15.69 -13.50 73.67
N ALA A 532 15.80 -13.81 72.39
CA ALA A 532 16.66 -13.08 71.46
C ALA A 532 16.11 -11.69 71.16
N LEU A 533 14.79 -11.55 71.06
CA LEU A 533 14.11 -10.27 70.89
C LEU A 533 14.27 -9.39 72.15
N HIS A 534 14.18 -9.98 73.34
CA HIS A 534 14.42 -9.29 74.61
C HIS A 534 15.87 -8.81 74.72
N LYS A 535 16.85 -9.67 74.44
CA LYS A 535 18.27 -9.26 74.37
C LYS A 535 18.49 -8.14 73.35
N PHE A 536 17.88 -8.24 72.17
CA PHE A 536 17.97 -7.21 71.13
C PHE A 536 17.40 -5.86 71.58
N SER A 537 16.29 -5.88 72.34
CA SER A 537 15.67 -4.67 72.91
C SER A 537 16.53 -3.95 73.96
N MET A 538 17.58 -4.60 74.47
CA MET A 538 18.50 -4.06 75.48
C MET A 538 19.82 -3.55 74.87
N GLU A 539 20.08 -3.81 73.58
CA GLU A 539 21.32 -3.37 72.91
C GLU A 539 21.47 -1.85 72.84
N LYS A 540 20.35 -1.12 72.68
CA LYS A 540 20.33 0.36 72.68
C LYS A 540 19.26 0.87 73.65
N LYS A 541 19.62 1.89 74.44
CA LYS A 541 18.68 2.58 75.35
C LYS A 541 17.47 3.16 74.62
N THR A 542 17.69 3.66 73.40
CA THR A 542 16.66 4.18 72.49
C THR A 542 16.79 3.51 71.11
N PRO A 543 16.01 2.45 70.82
CA PRO A 543 16.04 1.80 69.51
C PRO A 543 15.58 2.76 68.39
N PRO A 544 16.22 2.77 67.21
CA PRO A 544 15.86 3.66 66.09
C PRO A 544 14.40 3.56 65.59
N CYS A 545 13.74 2.44 65.87
CA CYS A 545 12.33 2.21 65.53
C CYS A 545 11.35 2.42 66.69
N GLY A 546 11.85 2.80 67.88
CA GLY A 546 11.09 2.85 69.12
C GLY A 546 10.69 1.47 69.65
N PHE A 547 10.17 1.43 70.89
CA PHE A 547 9.65 0.21 71.51
C PHE A 547 8.25 -0.17 70.99
N LYS A 548 7.51 0.78 70.38
CA LYS A 548 6.23 0.52 69.68
C LYS A 548 6.36 -0.60 68.65
N ALA A 549 7.44 -0.62 67.86
CA ALA A 549 7.67 -1.66 66.86
C ALA A 549 7.86 -3.06 67.48
N PHE A 550 8.46 -3.15 68.68
CA PHE A 550 8.61 -4.41 69.40
C PHE A 550 7.26 -4.89 69.94
N ALA A 551 6.47 -3.99 70.54
CA ALA A 551 5.16 -4.30 71.10
C ALA A 551 4.19 -4.83 70.03
N ILE A 552 4.08 -4.12 68.90
CA ILE A 552 3.20 -4.52 67.78
C ILE A 552 3.61 -5.90 67.23
N ALA A 553 4.91 -6.13 67.01
CA ALA A 553 5.37 -7.41 66.46
C ALA A 553 5.14 -8.60 67.41
N CYS A 554 5.20 -8.39 68.74
CA CYS A 554 4.87 -9.44 69.71
C CYS A 554 3.36 -9.74 69.71
N LEU A 555 2.53 -8.71 69.57
CA LEU A 555 1.07 -8.85 69.49
C LEU A 555 0.63 -9.58 68.22
N GLU A 556 1.20 -9.24 67.05
CA GLU A 556 0.91 -9.91 65.77
C GLU A 556 1.06 -11.45 65.87
N GLU A 557 1.95 -11.91 66.76
CA GLU A 557 2.26 -13.33 66.98
C GLU A 557 1.61 -13.92 68.26
N GLY A 558 0.76 -13.15 68.94
CA GLY A 558 -0.07 -13.59 70.07
C GLY A 558 0.55 -13.50 71.46
N GLU A 559 1.74 -12.91 71.62
CA GLU A 559 2.47 -12.85 72.90
C GLU A 559 2.20 -11.53 73.64
N LYS A 560 1.07 -11.49 74.36
CA LYS A 560 0.58 -10.28 75.07
C LYS A 560 1.53 -9.80 76.17
N GLN A 561 2.13 -10.72 76.92
CA GLN A 561 2.96 -10.36 78.08
C GLN A 561 4.25 -9.62 77.67
N GLN A 562 4.89 -10.03 76.58
CA GLN A 562 6.05 -9.32 76.03
C GLN A 562 5.65 -7.97 75.44
N ALA A 563 4.48 -7.90 74.79
CA ALA A 563 3.97 -6.65 74.23
C ALA A 563 3.74 -5.59 75.31
N GLU A 564 3.12 -5.96 76.44
CA GLU A 564 2.92 -5.10 77.61
C GLU A 564 4.25 -4.57 78.17
N ASN A 565 5.24 -5.46 78.33
CA ASN A 565 6.58 -5.10 78.81
C ASN A 565 7.27 -4.07 77.92
N TYR A 566 7.13 -4.18 76.59
CA TYR A 566 7.69 -3.20 75.65
C TYR A 566 6.90 -1.89 75.66
N THR A 567 5.57 -1.93 75.78
CA THR A 567 4.72 -0.74 75.87
C THR A 567 5.01 0.08 77.12
N ALA A 568 5.31 -0.56 78.24
CA ALA A 568 5.73 0.12 79.47
C ALA A 568 7.01 0.95 79.26
N ARG A 569 7.91 0.50 78.38
CA ARG A 569 9.21 1.14 78.06
C ARG A 569 9.11 2.27 77.04
N ILE A 570 7.94 2.54 76.46
CA ILE A 570 7.75 3.67 75.54
C ILE A 570 7.79 4.98 76.35
N THR A 571 8.72 5.86 76.00
CA THR A 571 8.90 7.17 76.65
C THR A 571 7.99 8.25 76.06
N SER A 572 7.66 8.16 74.77
CA SER A 572 6.73 9.08 74.11
C SER A 572 5.30 8.78 74.54
N VAL A 573 4.64 9.79 75.09
CA VAL A 573 3.29 9.68 75.63
C VAL A 573 2.26 9.36 74.54
N ASP A 574 2.35 10.05 73.40
CA ASP A 574 1.44 9.86 72.28
C ASP A 574 1.64 8.49 71.62
N GLU A 575 2.90 8.09 71.38
CA GLU A 575 3.18 6.76 70.82
C GLU A 575 2.75 5.66 71.80
N LYS A 576 2.89 5.87 73.11
CA LYS A 576 2.45 4.91 74.12
C LYS A 576 0.93 4.76 74.11
N PHE A 577 0.19 5.87 74.03
CA PHE A 577 -1.27 5.85 73.91
C PHE A 577 -1.72 5.11 72.64
N GLU A 578 -1.16 5.46 71.48
CA GLU A 578 -1.48 4.76 70.21
C GLU A 578 -1.14 3.27 70.27
N THR A 579 -0.04 2.90 70.92
CA THR A 579 0.36 1.49 71.06
C THR A 579 -0.61 0.74 71.98
N LEU A 580 -1.07 1.36 73.08
CA LEU A 580 -2.08 0.78 73.98
C LEU A 580 -3.43 0.57 73.29
N ILE A 581 -3.86 1.53 72.46
CA ILE A 581 -5.05 1.39 71.61
C ILE A 581 -4.87 0.23 70.62
N HIS A 582 -3.72 0.13 69.96
CA HIS A 582 -3.42 -0.98 69.05
C HIS A 582 -3.31 -2.35 69.74
N LEU A 583 -3.06 -2.38 71.05
CA LEU A 583 -2.98 -3.59 71.86
C LEU A 583 -4.32 -4.00 72.48
N ASP A 584 -5.41 -3.29 72.16
CA ASP A 584 -6.73 -3.40 72.80
C ASP A 584 -6.70 -3.25 74.33
N MET A 585 -5.67 -2.56 74.85
CA MET A 585 -5.49 -2.28 76.28
C MET A 585 -6.20 -0.99 76.66
N TYR A 586 -7.52 -0.96 76.43
CA TYR A 586 -8.33 0.25 76.59
C TYR A 586 -8.36 0.79 78.03
N SER A 587 -8.22 -0.07 79.05
CA SER A 587 -8.13 0.34 80.46
C SER A 587 -6.89 1.20 80.74
N ASP A 588 -5.75 0.78 80.21
CA ASP A 588 -4.46 1.44 80.42
C ASP A 588 -4.34 2.69 79.52
N ALA A 589 -4.91 2.62 78.31
CA ALA A 589 -5.07 3.78 77.43
C ALA A 589 -5.97 4.84 78.08
N LEU A 590 -7.07 4.45 78.72
CA LEU A 590 -7.98 5.35 79.43
C LEU A 590 -7.27 6.04 80.60
N GLN A 591 -6.58 5.28 81.46
CA GLN A 591 -5.83 5.86 82.58
C GLN A 591 -4.74 6.83 82.10
N LEU A 592 -4.10 6.54 80.96
CA LEU A 592 -3.13 7.44 80.36
C LEU A 592 -3.79 8.73 79.84
N ALA A 593 -4.95 8.63 79.17
CA ALA A 593 -5.70 9.80 78.70
C ALA A 593 -6.20 10.69 79.85
N ILE A 594 -6.68 10.08 80.95
CA ILE A 594 -7.09 10.80 82.18
C ILE A 594 -5.91 11.55 82.80
N LYS A 595 -4.74 10.89 82.92
CA LYS A 595 -3.52 11.51 83.47
C LYS A 595 -3.03 12.70 82.64
N LEU A 596 -3.20 12.64 81.33
CA LEU A 596 -2.78 13.69 80.40
C LEU A 596 -3.80 14.83 80.26
N LYS A 597 -5.03 14.63 80.74
CA LYS A 597 -6.16 15.57 80.58
C LYS A 597 -6.39 15.94 79.11
N ASP A 598 -6.27 14.97 78.22
CA ASP A 598 -6.40 15.18 76.77
C ASP A 598 -7.80 14.72 76.29
N PRO A 599 -8.68 15.65 75.87
CA PRO A 599 -10.06 15.34 75.49
C PRO A 599 -10.16 14.50 74.22
N GLU A 600 -9.23 14.66 73.28
CA GLU A 600 -9.25 13.90 72.02
C GLU A 600 -8.92 12.43 72.27
N LYS A 601 -7.92 12.16 73.12
CA LYS A 601 -7.55 10.79 73.50
C LYS A 601 -8.63 10.08 74.30
N LEU A 602 -9.34 10.78 75.20
CA LEU A 602 -10.48 10.24 75.94
C LEU A 602 -11.61 9.82 75.00
N THR A 603 -11.95 10.70 74.04
CA THR A 603 -12.96 10.43 73.01
C THR A 603 -12.56 9.24 72.12
N ASN A 604 -11.26 9.12 71.82
CA ASN A 604 -10.74 8.03 71.00
C ASN A 604 -10.84 6.66 71.70
N VAL A 605 -10.55 6.58 73.02
CA VAL A 605 -10.79 5.34 73.80
C VAL A 605 -12.28 4.99 73.81
N ARG A 606 -13.17 5.97 74.07
CA ARG A 606 -14.62 5.77 74.11
C ARG A 606 -15.17 5.21 72.80
N ASN A 607 -14.74 5.78 71.66
CA ASN A 607 -15.28 5.40 70.35
C ASN A 607 -14.75 4.04 69.85
N LEU A 608 -13.54 3.65 70.28
CA LEU A 608 -12.91 2.39 69.83
C LEU A 608 -13.15 1.22 70.79
N CYS A 609 -13.56 1.48 72.03
CA CYS A 609 -13.84 0.44 73.02
C CYS A 609 -15.29 -0.05 72.91
N ASN A 610 -15.48 -1.38 72.86
CA ASN A 610 -16.80 -2.02 72.87
C ASN A 610 -17.27 -2.44 74.28
N ASP A 611 -16.56 -2.04 75.34
CA ASP A 611 -16.89 -2.36 76.73
C ASP A 611 -17.60 -1.17 77.41
N ASP A 612 -18.89 -1.37 77.73
CA ASP A 612 -19.75 -0.36 78.36
C ASP A 612 -19.17 0.21 79.66
N ASN A 613 -18.38 -0.56 80.42
CA ASN A 613 -17.80 -0.10 81.68
C ASN A 613 -16.66 0.90 81.43
N ILE A 614 -15.82 0.65 80.44
CA ILE A 614 -14.70 1.54 80.07
C ILE A 614 -15.24 2.82 79.41
N CYS A 615 -16.30 2.72 78.60
CA CYS A 615 -16.98 3.86 78.00
C CYS A 615 -17.62 4.76 79.06
N ASN A 616 -18.31 4.19 80.06
CA ASN A 616 -18.88 4.95 81.18
C ASN A 616 -17.79 5.63 82.03
N GLN A 617 -16.63 5.00 82.20
CA GLN A 617 -15.48 5.60 82.90
C GLN A 617 -14.84 6.75 82.10
N ALA A 618 -14.76 6.62 80.77
CA ALA A 618 -14.32 7.69 79.88
C ALA A 618 -15.27 8.90 79.95
N ASP A 619 -16.58 8.67 79.96
CA ASP A 619 -17.60 9.72 80.04
C ASP A 619 -17.58 10.45 81.37
N LYS A 620 -17.45 9.70 82.47
CA LYS A 620 -17.31 10.28 83.80
C LYS A 620 -16.03 11.12 83.92
N ALA A 621 -14.91 10.63 83.41
CA ALA A 621 -13.66 11.38 83.40
C ALA A 621 -13.73 12.64 82.52
N ALA A 622 -14.45 12.60 81.39
CA ALA A 622 -14.68 13.75 80.53
C ALA A 622 -15.55 14.84 81.21
N MET A 623 -16.56 14.43 82.00
CA MET A 623 -17.35 15.36 82.84
C MET A 623 -16.52 15.95 83.99
N GLU A 624 -15.76 15.13 84.71
CA GLU A 624 -14.94 15.56 85.85
C GLU A 624 -13.81 16.53 85.44
N LEU A 625 -13.30 16.41 84.21
CA LEU A 625 -12.29 17.30 83.64
C LEU A 625 -12.90 18.52 82.91
N GLY A 626 -14.23 18.63 82.81
CA GLY A 626 -14.95 19.78 82.28
C GLY A 626 -15.00 19.88 80.75
N PHE A 627 -14.83 18.76 80.03
CA PHE A 627 -14.80 18.74 78.56
C PHE A 627 -16.18 18.47 77.92
N VAL A 628 -17.12 17.93 78.68
CA VAL A 628 -18.50 17.67 78.26
C VAL A 628 -19.41 18.09 79.42
N SER A 629 -20.45 18.85 79.11
CA SER A 629 -21.44 19.38 80.07
C SER A 629 -22.61 18.45 80.28
#